data_AF-A0A2M6GJC9-F1
#
_entry.id   AF-A0A2M6GJC9-F1
#
_cell.length_a   1.000
_cell.length_b   1.000
_cell.length_c   1.000
_cell.angle_alpha   90.00
_cell.angle_beta   90.00
_cell.angle_gamma   90.00
#
_symmetry.space_group_name_H-M   'P 1'
#
loop_
_entity.id
_entity.type
_entity.pdbx_description
1 polymer ?
#
loop_
_entity_poly.entity_id
_entity_poly.type
_entity_poly.pdbx_seq_one_letter_code
_entity_poly.pdbx_strand_id
1 'polypeptide(L)'
;MNVIDQIKIQLKDINKKYPSIASQSLKYIENNSNIDDNNNINIFYRPWVGPKNWGIKLFDPIKNSWIKDFQERTNKIIPDFYIDFLKTTNGGFIYDLSLYGLPPSLYTNGLLSRTIPQSHDLISANNSWIVNYEIEKEHFYFGGRAYTFDENVGYFYKNDEIIIIRKNGETINKWYNFNNFLSDEIDKAEIMMKEEIPDDTKISINN
;
A
#
# COMPACT_ATOMS: atom_id res chain seq x y z
N MET A 1 11.62 25.36 4.20
CA MET A 1 11.63 24.27 3.22
C MET A 1 10.20 24.02 2.80
N ASN A 2 9.88 24.11 1.50
CA ASN A 2 8.50 23.88 1.06
C ASN A 2 8.11 22.40 1.30
N VAL A 3 6.82 22.07 1.26
CA VAL A 3 6.33 20.71 1.55
C VAL A 3 6.85 19.68 0.54
N ILE A 4 7.01 20.08 -0.71
CA ILE A 4 7.49 19.21 -1.79
C ILE A 4 8.94 18.78 -1.56
N ASP A 5 9.80 19.69 -1.11
CA ASP A 5 11.20 19.41 -0.75
C ASP A 5 11.27 18.44 0.43
N GLN A 6 10.37 18.57 1.43
CA GLN A 6 10.28 17.65 2.56
C GLN A 6 9.88 16.24 2.09
N ILE A 7 8.86 16.14 1.24
CA ILE A 7 8.43 14.87 0.64
C ILE A 7 9.60 14.26 -0.16
N LYS A 8 10.30 15.03 -1.00
CA LYS A 8 11.46 14.56 -1.77
C LYS A 8 12.56 14.01 -0.87
N ILE A 9 12.79 14.60 0.30
CA ILE A 9 13.75 14.08 1.29
C ILE A 9 13.29 12.75 1.85
N GLN A 10 12.03 12.64 2.30
CA GLN A 10 11.49 11.38 2.84
C GLN A 10 11.49 10.26 1.79
N LEU A 11 11.24 10.58 0.53
CA LEU A 11 11.28 9.62 -0.57
C LEU A 11 12.68 9.09 -0.90
N LYS A 12 13.78 9.67 -0.39
CA LYS A 12 15.15 9.17 -0.68
C LYS A 12 15.37 7.75 -0.18
N ASP A 13 14.95 7.46 1.04
CA ASP A 13 15.11 6.13 1.64
C ASP A 13 14.18 5.11 0.99
N ILE A 14 12.96 5.53 0.65
CA ILE A 14 12.02 4.73 -0.12
C ILE A 14 12.62 4.43 -1.50
N ASN A 15 13.17 5.42 -2.21
CA ASN A 15 13.74 5.23 -3.55
C ASN A 15 14.89 4.20 -3.56
N LYS A 16 15.70 4.18 -2.50
CA LYS A 16 16.80 3.22 -2.38
C LYS A 16 16.33 1.77 -2.32
N LYS A 17 15.16 1.51 -1.72
CA LYS A 17 14.65 0.15 -1.50
C LYS A 17 13.51 -0.24 -2.46
N TYR A 18 12.62 0.70 -2.73
CA TYR A 18 11.37 0.58 -3.47
C TYR A 18 11.28 1.71 -4.53
N PRO A 19 12.16 1.69 -5.55
CA PRO A 19 12.26 2.77 -6.53
C PRO A 19 10.94 3.02 -7.26
N SER A 20 10.16 1.99 -7.61
CA SER A 20 8.87 2.17 -8.29
C SER A 20 7.88 3.03 -7.50
N ILE A 21 7.85 2.90 -6.16
CA ILE A 21 6.99 3.74 -5.30
C ILE A 21 7.48 5.18 -5.31
N ALA A 22 8.79 5.40 -5.16
CA ALA A 22 9.36 6.74 -5.14
C ALA A 22 9.23 7.46 -6.50
N SER A 23 9.52 6.76 -7.59
CA SER A 23 9.34 7.27 -8.95
C SER A 23 7.89 7.65 -9.21
N GLN A 24 6.93 6.80 -8.86
CA GLN A 24 5.51 7.12 -9.01
C GLN A 24 5.09 8.33 -8.16
N SER A 25 5.62 8.42 -6.95
CA SER A 25 5.39 9.54 -6.04
C SER A 25 5.92 10.86 -6.63
N LEU A 26 7.15 10.86 -7.15
CA LEU A 26 7.78 12.04 -7.75
C LEU A 26 7.10 12.49 -9.04
N LYS A 27 6.61 11.54 -9.83
CA LYS A 27 5.88 11.78 -11.08
C LYS A 27 4.65 12.68 -10.88
N TYR A 28 3.92 12.50 -9.78
CA TYR A 28 2.68 13.23 -9.50
C TYR A 28 2.78 14.26 -8.36
N ILE A 29 3.99 14.52 -7.85
CA ILE A 29 4.21 15.28 -6.60
C ILE A 29 3.67 16.73 -6.65
N GLU A 30 3.61 17.36 -7.82
CA GLU A 30 3.19 18.77 -7.94
C GLU A 30 1.66 18.97 -7.83
N ASN A 31 0.89 17.88 -7.75
CA ASN A 31 -0.58 17.95 -7.76
C ASN A 31 -1.17 18.04 -6.34
N ASN A 32 -0.94 19.16 -5.65
CA ASN A 32 -1.42 19.43 -4.28
C ASN A 32 -1.02 18.36 -3.24
N SER A 33 0.22 17.86 -3.34
CA SER A 33 0.79 16.94 -2.37
C SER A 33 1.09 17.65 -1.05
N ASN A 34 0.95 16.92 0.07
CA ASN A 34 1.21 17.42 1.41
C ASN A 34 1.73 16.33 2.35
N ILE A 35 2.09 16.75 3.57
CA ILE A 35 2.34 15.87 4.71
C ILE A 35 1.29 16.23 5.76
N ASP A 36 0.59 15.24 6.32
CA ASP A 36 -0.43 15.47 7.35
C ASP A 36 0.15 15.54 8.77
N ASP A 37 -0.71 15.81 9.76
CA ASP A 37 -0.32 15.93 11.17
C ASP A 37 0.21 14.62 11.78
N ASN A 38 0.00 13.48 11.12
CA ASN A 38 0.57 12.18 11.50
C ASN A 38 1.81 11.83 10.66
N ASN A 39 2.40 12.82 9.99
CA ASN A 39 3.56 12.67 9.10
C ASN A 39 3.34 11.73 7.90
N ASN A 40 2.08 11.43 7.55
CA ASN A 40 1.82 10.65 6.35
C ASN A 40 2.08 11.50 5.10
N ILE A 41 2.72 10.89 4.10
CA ILE A 41 2.93 11.50 2.79
C ILE A 41 1.67 11.32 1.96
N ASN A 42 1.07 12.42 1.53
CA ASN A 42 -0.11 12.43 0.67
C ASN A 42 0.25 13.07 -0.66
N ILE A 43 0.18 12.31 -1.75
CA ILE A 43 0.58 12.76 -3.08
C ILE A 43 -0.60 12.67 -4.04
N PHE A 44 -0.70 13.68 -4.89
CA PHE A 44 -1.70 13.77 -5.94
C PHE A 44 -3.14 13.81 -5.41
N TYR A 45 -3.60 14.98 -5.00
CA TYR A 45 -4.98 15.16 -4.54
C TYR A 45 -5.98 14.92 -5.68
N ARG A 46 -6.98 14.05 -5.44
CA ARG A 46 -8.00 13.63 -6.41
C ARG A 46 -9.40 14.09 -5.97
N PRO A 47 -9.73 15.40 -6.07
CA PRO A 47 -11.01 15.94 -5.60
C PRO A 47 -12.24 15.34 -6.28
N TRP A 48 -12.11 14.82 -7.51
CA TRP A 48 -13.18 14.16 -8.24
C TRP A 48 -13.55 12.79 -7.65
N VAL A 49 -12.63 12.12 -6.96
CA VAL A 49 -12.90 10.87 -6.24
C VAL A 49 -13.48 11.16 -4.85
N GLY A 50 -12.98 12.20 -4.17
CA GLY A 50 -13.52 12.66 -2.91
C GLY A 50 -12.68 13.74 -2.22
N PRO A 51 -13.24 14.41 -1.19
CA PRO A 51 -12.64 15.60 -0.59
C PRO A 51 -11.34 15.36 0.20
N LYS A 52 -11.05 14.09 0.52
CA LYS A 52 -9.82 13.66 1.23
C LYS A 52 -9.21 12.45 0.54
N ASN A 53 -9.21 12.46 -0.79
CA ASN A 53 -8.66 11.40 -1.60
C ASN A 53 -7.32 11.83 -2.22
N TRP A 54 -6.31 10.98 -2.06
CA TRP A 54 -5.00 11.15 -2.68
C TRP A 54 -4.70 9.91 -3.53
N GLY A 55 -3.98 10.13 -4.63
CA GLY A 55 -3.50 9.08 -5.51
C GLY A 55 -2.50 8.20 -4.80
N ILE A 56 -1.56 8.77 -4.05
CA ILE A 56 -0.60 8.01 -3.25
C ILE A 56 -0.68 8.46 -1.80
N LYS A 57 -0.71 7.50 -0.88
CA LYS A 57 -0.60 7.74 0.56
C LYS A 57 0.38 6.74 1.17
N LEU A 58 1.45 7.24 1.77
CA LEU A 58 2.47 6.43 2.43
C LEU A 58 2.46 6.73 3.92
N PHE A 59 2.52 5.69 4.73
CA PHE A 59 2.42 5.78 6.18
C PHE A 59 3.79 5.69 6.84
N ASP A 60 3.91 6.34 7.99
CA ASP A 60 5.11 6.32 8.84
C ASP A 60 5.57 4.89 9.16
N PRO A 61 6.88 4.61 9.16
CA PRO A 61 7.44 3.30 9.48
C PRO A 61 6.93 2.66 10.78
N ILE A 62 6.85 1.33 10.79
CA ILE A 62 6.48 0.59 12.01
C ILE A 62 7.57 0.64 13.08
N LYS A 63 7.15 0.45 14.34
CA LYS A 63 8.05 0.17 15.46
C LYS A 63 8.39 -1.33 15.49
N ASN A 64 9.63 -1.67 15.85
CA ASN A 64 10.06 -3.07 15.98
C ASN A 64 9.18 -3.89 16.94
N SER A 65 8.67 -3.27 18.01
CA SER A 65 7.79 -3.94 18.98
C SER A 65 6.50 -4.45 18.34
N TRP A 66 5.97 -3.77 17.33
CA TRP A 66 4.70 -4.15 16.68
C TRP A 66 4.79 -5.46 15.90
N ILE A 67 5.99 -5.84 15.44
CA ILE A 67 6.22 -7.12 14.75
C ILE A 67 5.97 -8.28 15.71
N LYS A 68 6.53 -8.17 16.93
CA LYS A 68 6.32 -9.17 17.98
C LYS A 68 4.84 -9.24 18.37
N ASP A 69 4.21 -8.09 18.59
CA ASP A 69 2.79 -8.02 18.93
C ASP A 69 1.89 -8.63 17.84
N PHE A 70 2.24 -8.42 16.55
CA PHE A 70 1.53 -9.06 15.43
C PHE A 70 1.62 -10.58 15.51
N GLN A 71 2.84 -11.12 15.71
CA GLN A 71 3.07 -12.56 15.76
C GLN A 71 2.36 -13.20 16.95
N GLU A 72 2.38 -12.57 18.11
CA GLU A 72 1.68 -13.05 19.31
C GLU A 72 0.15 -13.09 19.11
N ARG A 73 -0.42 -12.11 18.40
CA ARG A 73 -1.88 -12.03 18.17
C ARG A 73 -2.39 -12.96 17.06
N THR A 74 -1.56 -13.26 16.07
CA THR A 74 -1.98 -13.97 14.86
C THR A 74 -1.41 -15.38 14.74
N ASN A 75 -0.37 -15.70 15.51
CA ASN A 75 0.46 -16.88 15.32
C ASN A 75 1.02 -17.00 13.87
N LYS A 76 1.16 -15.88 13.16
CA LYS A 76 1.72 -15.79 11.82
C LYS A 76 3.03 -14.99 11.84
N ILE A 77 3.92 -15.37 10.93
CA ILE A 77 5.20 -14.69 10.72
C ILE A 77 5.03 -13.75 9.53
N ILE A 78 5.39 -12.47 9.69
CA ILE A 78 5.50 -11.55 8.57
C ILE A 78 6.77 -11.91 7.80
N PRO A 79 6.71 -12.12 6.47
CA PRO A 79 7.90 -12.38 5.66
C PRO A 79 8.96 -11.28 5.81
N ASP A 80 10.24 -11.65 5.84
CA ASP A 80 11.34 -10.70 6.09
C ASP A 80 11.38 -9.55 5.09
N PHE A 81 11.15 -9.83 3.80
CA PHE A 81 11.09 -8.79 2.76
C PHE A 81 9.99 -7.75 3.06
N TYR A 82 8.89 -8.20 3.67
CA TYR A 82 7.76 -7.35 3.99
C TYR A 82 7.96 -6.63 5.33
N ILE A 83 8.66 -7.23 6.29
CA ILE A 83 9.13 -6.50 7.49
C ILE A 83 10.01 -5.32 7.08
N ASP A 84 10.94 -5.53 6.16
CA ASP A 84 11.81 -4.46 5.64
C ASP A 84 11.02 -3.36 4.93
N PHE A 85 9.95 -3.74 4.24
CA PHE A 85 9.00 -2.81 3.64
C PHE A 85 8.29 -1.99 4.71
N LEU A 86 7.69 -2.63 5.72
CA LEU A 86 6.97 -1.96 6.81
C LEU A 86 7.85 -1.01 7.63
N LYS A 87 9.14 -1.34 7.79
CA LYS A 87 10.15 -0.47 8.43
C LYS A 87 10.58 0.71 7.57
N THR A 88 10.23 0.70 6.29
CA THR A 88 10.51 1.80 5.36
C THR A 88 9.25 2.64 5.13
N THR A 89 8.09 1.99 5.02
CA THR A 89 6.76 2.61 5.01
C THR A 89 5.72 1.59 5.46
N ASN A 90 4.83 1.96 6.37
CA ASN A 90 3.89 1.03 7.01
C ASN A 90 2.66 0.73 6.14
N GLY A 91 2.90 0.10 5.00
CA GLY A 91 1.89 -0.04 3.96
C GLY A 91 1.67 1.27 3.21
N GLY A 92 0.62 1.30 2.42
CA GLY A 92 0.29 2.47 1.62
C GLY A 92 -0.84 2.21 0.66
N PHE A 93 -1.30 3.31 0.07
CA PHE A 93 -2.23 3.31 -1.04
C PHE A 93 -1.52 3.90 -2.25
N ILE A 94 -1.61 3.21 -3.38
CA ILE A 94 -1.15 3.69 -4.68
C ILE A 94 -2.33 3.48 -5.63
N TYR A 95 -3.18 4.50 -5.72
CA TYR A 95 -4.47 4.49 -6.39
C TYR A 95 -5.45 3.52 -5.76
N ASP A 96 -5.80 2.44 -6.45
CA ASP A 96 -6.62 1.33 -6.00
C ASP A 96 -5.77 0.19 -5.41
N LEU A 97 -4.45 0.21 -5.62
CA LEU A 97 -3.51 -0.71 -4.99
C LEU A 97 -3.34 -0.35 -3.51
N SER A 98 -3.49 -1.35 -2.65
CA SER A 98 -3.30 -1.25 -1.21
C SER A 98 -2.28 -2.26 -0.72
N LEU A 99 -1.21 -1.78 -0.09
CA LEU A 99 -0.24 -2.57 0.66
C LEU A 99 -0.57 -2.44 2.13
N TYR A 100 -0.83 -3.56 2.79
CA TYR A 100 -1.33 -3.58 4.17
C TYR A 100 -0.19 -3.37 5.15
N GLY A 101 -0.51 -2.81 6.31
CA GLY A 101 0.44 -2.51 7.37
C GLY A 101 -0.07 -2.89 8.75
N LEU A 102 0.55 -2.29 9.75
CA LEU A 102 0.27 -2.43 11.18
C LEU A 102 -0.30 -1.10 11.68
N PRO A 103 -1.63 -0.90 11.68
CA PRO A 103 -2.23 0.40 11.96
C PRO A 103 -1.90 0.87 13.37
N PRO A 104 -1.28 2.06 13.57
CA PRO A 104 -0.76 2.48 14.87
C PRO A 104 -1.75 2.36 16.02
N SER A 105 -3.02 2.73 15.78
CA SER A 105 -4.07 2.71 16.80
C SER A 105 -4.29 1.32 17.42
N LEU A 106 -4.13 0.25 16.66
CA LEU A 106 -4.27 -1.11 17.16
C LEU A 106 -3.16 -1.48 18.16
N TYR A 107 -1.97 -0.93 17.97
CA TYR A 107 -0.79 -1.21 18.80
C TYR A 107 -0.61 -0.24 19.96
N THR A 108 -1.15 0.99 19.86
CA THR A 108 -1.11 1.97 20.95
C THR A 108 -2.33 1.86 21.86
N ASN A 109 -3.52 1.59 21.29
CA ASN A 109 -4.80 1.67 21.99
C ASN A 109 -5.53 0.33 22.05
N GLY A 110 -5.02 -0.70 21.37
CA GLY A 110 -5.64 -2.03 21.32
C GLY A 110 -6.83 -2.15 20.36
N LEU A 111 -7.26 -1.05 19.73
CA LEU A 111 -8.42 -0.99 18.84
C LEU A 111 -8.13 -0.15 17.60
N LEU A 112 -8.66 -0.56 16.45
CA LEU A 112 -8.55 0.19 15.21
C LEU A 112 -9.38 1.47 15.28
N SER A 113 -8.72 2.63 15.17
CA SER A 113 -9.39 3.92 15.08
C SER A 113 -9.82 4.24 13.66
N ARG A 114 -11.08 4.66 13.48
CA ARG A 114 -11.63 5.15 12.21
C ARG A 114 -11.56 6.67 12.04
N THR A 115 -11.03 7.39 13.04
CA THR A 115 -10.98 8.86 13.03
C THR A 115 -9.72 9.41 12.38
N ILE A 116 -8.69 8.57 12.21
CA ILE A 116 -7.42 8.95 11.58
C ILE A 116 -7.13 8.03 10.38
N PRO A 117 -6.58 8.55 9.27
CA PRO A 117 -6.09 7.73 8.17
C PRO A 117 -4.96 6.79 8.63
N GLN A 118 -5.06 5.50 8.30
CA GLN A 118 -4.07 4.47 8.61
C GLN A 118 -4.05 3.46 7.46
N SER A 119 -3.01 2.62 7.39
CA SER A 119 -2.98 1.51 6.45
C SER A 119 -4.08 0.48 6.75
N HIS A 120 -4.39 -0.34 5.75
CA HIS A 120 -5.20 -1.53 5.98
C HIS A 120 -4.46 -2.54 6.86
N ASP A 121 -5.21 -3.24 7.72
CA ASP A 121 -4.67 -4.05 8.79
C ASP A 121 -4.25 -5.47 8.35
N LEU A 122 -2.97 -5.80 8.54
CA LEU A 122 -2.45 -7.15 8.31
C LEU A 122 -3.10 -8.21 9.20
N ILE A 123 -3.53 -7.89 10.42
CA ILE A 123 -4.18 -8.85 11.32
C ILE A 123 -5.53 -9.26 10.74
N SER A 124 -6.36 -8.28 10.40
CA SER A 124 -7.66 -8.49 9.74
C SER A 124 -7.51 -9.20 8.41
N ALA A 125 -6.51 -8.83 7.61
CA ALA A 125 -6.23 -9.49 6.34
C ALA A 125 -6.00 -10.99 6.54
N ASN A 126 -5.07 -11.35 7.43
CA ASN A 126 -4.61 -12.72 7.59
C ASN A 126 -5.54 -13.62 8.42
N ASN A 127 -6.40 -13.05 9.27
CA ASN A 127 -7.34 -13.82 10.08
C ASN A 127 -8.74 -13.90 9.45
N SER A 128 -9.18 -12.83 8.79
CA SER A 128 -10.58 -12.66 8.41
C SER A 128 -10.77 -12.48 6.91
N TRP A 129 -9.93 -11.70 6.21
CA TRP A 129 -10.19 -11.41 4.80
C TRP A 129 -9.68 -12.48 3.85
N ILE A 130 -8.64 -13.22 4.25
CA ILE A 130 -8.08 -14.34 3.49
C ILE A 130 -9.14 -15.39 3.14
N VAL A 131 -10.19 -15.56 3.95
CA VAL A 131 -11.26 -16.54 3.72
C VAL A 131 -12.13 -16.23 2.49
N ASN A 132 -12.02 -15.01 1.94
CA ASN A 132 -12.74 -14.61 0.73
C ASN A 132 -12.04 -15.06 -0.55
N TYR A 133 -10.91 -15.75 -0.44
CA TYR A 133 -10.13 -16.27 -1.55
C TYR A 133 -10.00 -17.79 -1.41
N GLU A 134 -10.16 -18.51 -2.50
CA GLU A 134 -9.87 -19.96 -2.55
C GLU A 134 -8.35 -20.20 -2.52
N ILE A 135 -7.74 -19.97 -1.37
CA ILE A 135 -6.30 -20.12 -1.11
C ILE A 135 -6.05 -20.78 0.25
N GLU A 136 -4.96 -21.54 0.37
CA GLU A 136 -4.54 -22.13 1.63
C GLU A 136 -4.21 -21.04 2.68
N LYS A 137 -4.69 -21.21 3.91
CA LYS A 137 -4.59 -20.20 4.98
C LYS A 137 -3.17 -19.91 5.44
N GLU A 138 -2.21 -20.77 5.11
CA GLU A 138 -0.79 -20.61 5.39
C GLU A 138 -0.17 -19.46 4.58
N HIS A 139 -0.79 -19.05 3.47
CA HIS A 139 -0.33 -17.89 2.73
C HIS A 139 -0.44 -16.62 3.58
N PHE A 140 0.56 -15.75 3.42
CA PHE A 140 0.56 -14.44 4.06
C PHE A 140 -0.12 -13.41 3.16
N TYR A 141 -1.26 -12.89 3.60
CA TYR A 141 -2.05 -11.92 2.84
C TYR A 141 -1.58 -10.50 3.16
N PHE A 142 -1.04 -9.78 2.18
CA PHE A 142 -0.33 -8.51 2.42
C PHE A 142 -0.84 -7.31 1.61
N GLY A 143 -1.79 -7.50 0.71
CA GLY A 143 -2.32 -6.39 -0.07
C GLY A 143 -3.35 -6.82 -1.09
N GLY A 144 -3.79 -5.88 -1.92
CA GLY A 144 -4.63 -6.16 -3.07
C GLY A 144 -4.83 -4.92 -3.91
N ARG A 145 -5.50 -5.07 -5.05
CA ARG A 145 -5.96 -3.95 -5.88
C ARG A 145 -7.27 -4.29 -6.58
N ALA A 146 -7.87 -3.31 -7.24
CA ALA A 146 -8.96 -3.59 -8.16
C ALA A 146 -8.43 -4.38 -9.36
N TYR A 147 -9.18 -5.40 -9.76
CA TYR A 147 -8.92 -6.21 -10.94
C TYR A 147 -9.92 -5.90 -12.04
N THR A 148 -11.18 -5.74 -11.64
CA THR A 148 -12.25 -5.16 -12.44
C THR A 148 -13.01 -4.16 -11.57
N PHE A 149 -14.04 -3.52 -12.13
CA PHE A 149 -14.92 -2.63 -11.35
C PHE A 149 -15.59 -3.34 -10.16
N ASP A 150 -15.89 -4.64 -10.29
CA ASP A 150 -16.64 -5.42 -9.30
C ASP A 150 -15.78 -6.43 -8.52
N GLU A 151 -14.50 -6.57 -8.87
CA GLU A 151 -13.62 -7.59 -8.29
C GLU A 151 -12.25 -7.02 -7.93
N ASN A 152 -11.80 -7.39 -6.74
CA ASN A 152 -10.43 -7.18 -6.28
C ASN A 152 -9.65 -8.48 -6.35
N VAL A 153 -8.35 -8.37 -6.62
CA VAL A 153 -7.38 -9.44 -6.41
C VAL A 153 -6.67 -9.27 -5.07
N GLY A 154 -6.24 -10.40 -4.50
CA GLY A 154 -5.42 -10.44 -3.29
C GLY A 154 -3.96 -10.77 -3.58
N TYR A 155 -3.05 -10.20 -2.78
CA TYR A 155 -1.62 -10.41 -2.86
C TYR A 155 -1.13 -11.28 -1.71
N PHE A 156 -0.58 -12.43 -2.06
CA PHE A 156 -0.24 -13.48 -1.13
C PHE A 156 1.24 -13.83 -1.23
N TYR A 157 1.84 -14.27 -0.13
CA TYR A 157 3.21 -14.79 -0.12
C TYR A 157 3.28 -16.18 0.51
N LYS A 158 4.02 -17.08 -0.13
CA LYS A 158 4.38 -18.39 0.40
C LYS A 158 5.62 -18.92 -0.35
N ASN A 159 6.57 -19.54 0.37
CA ASN A 159 7.74 -20.19 -0.22
C ASN A 159 8.52 -19.31 -1.23
N ASP A 160 8.82 -18.07 -0.83
CA ASP A 160 9.58 -17.10 -1.65
C ASP A 160 8.91 -16.68 -2.96
N GLU A 161 7.60 -16.91 -3.07
CA GLU A 161 6.76 -16.52 -4.19
C GLU A 161 5.67 -15.56 -3.73
N ILE A 162 5.54 -14.45 -4.45
CA ILE A 162 4.39 -13.55 -4.39
C ILE A 162 3.39 -13.99 -5.45
N ILE A 163 2.14 -14.21 -5.05
CA ILE A 163 1.07 -14.70 -5.92
C ILE A 163 -0.10 -13.73 -5.86
N ILE A 164 -0.67 -13.40 -7.03
CA ILE A 164 -1.92 -12.67 -7.13
C ILE A 164 -3.04 -13.64 -7.42
N ILE A 165 -4.08 -13.61 -6.58
CA ILE A 165 -5.20 -14.55 -6.66
C ILE A 165 -6.53 -13.79 -6.68
N ARG A 166 -7.43 -14.25 -7.56
CA ARG A 166 -8.85 -13.84 -7.59
C ARG A 166 -9.66 -14.57 -6.53
N LYS A 167 -10.86 -14.08 -6.21
CA LYS A 167 -11.68 -14.70 -5.14
C LYS A 167 -12.01 -16.17 -5.42
N ASN A 168 -12.16 -16.54 -6.70
CA ASN A 168 -12.39 -17.91 -7.17
C ASN A 168 -11.13 -18.81 -7.19
N GLY A 169 -10.00 -18.36 -6.61
CA GLY A 169 -8.77 -19.15 -6.54
C GLY A 169 -7.88 -19.09 -7.79
N GLU A 170 -8.34 -18.43 -8.87
CA GLU A 170 -7.54 -18.29 -10.07
C GLU A 170 -6.28 -17.47 -9.78
N THR A 171 -5.12 -18.06 -10.08
CA THR A 171 -3.84 -17.36 -10.03
C THR A 171 -3.68 -16.51 -11.28
N ILE A 172 -3.58 -15.20 -11.09
CA ILE A 172 -3.39 -14.25 -12.19
C ILE A 172 -1.93 -14.22 -12.62
N ASN A 173 -1.02 -14.07 -11.66
CA ASN A 173 0.41 -13.98 -11.94
C ASN A 173 1.25 -14.22 -10.67
N LYS A 174 2.56 -14.39 -10.85
CA LYS A 174 3.55 -14.74 -9.83
C LYS A 174 4.83 -13.93 -9.98
N TRP A 175 5.45 -13.61 -8.85
CA TRP A 175 6.74 -12.90 -8.79
C TRP A 175 7.63 -13.51 -7.71
N TYR A 176 8.94 -13.46 -7.94
CA TYR A 176 9.97 -13.87 -6.96
C TYR A 176 10.78 -12.68 -6.44
N ASN A 177 10.41 -11.47 -6.86
CA ASN A 177 11.08 -10.24 -6.47
C ASN A 177 10.03 -9.16 -6.20
N PHE A 178 10.08 -8.58 -5.01
CA PHE A 178 9.08 -7.61 -4.57
C PHE A 178 9.12 -6.31 -5.37
N ASN A 179 10.29 -5.85 -5.84
CA ASN A 179 10.37 -4.65 -6.67
C ASN A 179 9.80 -4.85 -8.08
N ASN A 180 9.99 -6.02 -8.68
CA ASN A 180 9.34 -6.35 -9.96
C ASN A 180 7.82 -6.39 -9.79
N PHE A 181 7.34 -7.02 -8.72
CA PHE A 181 5.92 -7.02 -8.36
C PHE A 181 5.38 -5.59 -8.20
N LEU A 182 6.07 -4.74 -7.43
CA LEU A 182 5.65 -3.35 -7.21
C LEU A 182 5.60 -2.58 -8.53
N SER A 183 6.62 -2.71 -9.38
CA SER A 183 6.64 -2.03 -10.69
C SER A 183 5.42 -2.40 -11.52
N ASP A 184 5.19 -3.70 -11.72
CA ASP A 184 4.13 -4.19 -12.59
C ASP A 184 2.73 -3.85 -12.06
N GLU A 185 2.54 -3.87 -10.75
CA GLU A 185 1.23 -3.62 -10.15
C GLU A 185 0.91 -2.13 -10.01
N ILE A 186 1.92 -1.29 -9.78
CA ILE A 186 1.77 0.17 -9.82
C ILE A 186 1.44 0.63 -11.24
N ASP A 187 2.08 0.07 -12.26
CA ASP A 187 1.78 0.42 -13.66
C ASP A 187 0.32 0.10 -14.01
N LYS A 188 -0.19 -1.06 -13.58
CA LYS A 188 -1.61 -1.42 -13.79
C LYS A 188 -2.56 -0.50 -13.03
N ALA A 189 -2.25 -0.19 -11.76
CA ALA A 189 -3.04 0.72 -10.95
C ALA A 189 -3.07 2.15 -11.53
N GLU A 190 -1.96 2.61 -12.11
CA GLU A 190 -1.91 3.91 -12.77
C GLU A 190 -2.79 3.95 -14.02
N ILE A 191 -2.79 2.88 -14.84
CA ILE A 191 -3.64 2.78 -16.03
C ILE A 191 -5.11 2.91 -15.62
N MET A 192 -5.57 2.14 -14.64
CA MET A 192 -6.96 2.21 -14.16
C MET A 192 -7.29 3.59 -13.59
N MET A 193 -6.40 4.18 -12.79
CA MET A 193 -6.62 5.53 -12.27
C MET A 193 -6.77 6.58 -13.38
N LYS A 194 -6.02 6.46 -14.48
CA LYS A 194 -6.11 7.40 -15.60
C LYS A 194 -7.48 7.40 -16.29
N GLU A 195 -8.17 6.26 -16.29
CA GLU A 195 -9.51 6.14 -16.84
C GLU A 195 -10.57 6.88 -15.97
N GLU A 196 -10.25 7.15 -14.70
CA GLU A 196 -11.14 7.86 -13.76
C GLU A 196 -10.95 9.38 -13.77
N ILE A 197 -9.92 9.90 -14.46
CA ILE A 197 -9.62 11.34 -14.48
C ILE A 197 -10.59 12.04 -15.44
N PRO A 198 -11.35 13.05 -14.99
CA PRO A 198 -12.19 13.85 -15.89
C PRO A 198 -11.37 14.59 -16.95
N ASP A 199 -11.89 14.66 -18.18
CA ASP A 199 -11.19 15.23 -19.36
C ASP A 199 -10.68 16.67 -19.16
N ASP A 200 -11.33 17.46 -18.30
CA ASP A 200 -11.00 18.85 -18.01
C ASP A 200 -9.99 19.02 -16.86
N THR A 201 -9.61 17.92 -16.21
CA THR A 201 -8.67 17.93 -15.09
C THR A 201 -7.23 18.08 -15.60
N LYS A 202 -6.58 19.18 -15.19
CA LYS A 202 -5.16 19.40 -15.49
C LYS A 202 -4.28 18.76 -14.44
N ILE A 203 -3.41 17.85 -14.88
CA ILE A 203 -2.46 17.12 -14.02
C ILE A 203 -1.04 17.43 -14.49
N SER A 204 -0.20 17.85 -13.55
CA SER A 204 1.23 18.00 -13.76
C SER A 204 1.91 16.65 -13.65
N ILE A 205 2.59 16.22 -14.71
CA ILE A 205 3.38 14.98 -14.73
C ILE A 205 4.84 15.33 -14.91
N ASN A 206 5.67 14.89 -13.97
CA ASN A 206 7.13 15.02 -14.05
C ASN A 206 7.71 13.81 -14.79
N ASN A 207 8.65 14.07 -15.70
CA ASN A 207 9.43 13.05 -16.40
C ASN A 207 10.70 12.69 -15.63
#